data_AF-A0AAN8XL35-F1
#
_entry.id   AF-A0AAN8XL35-F1
#
_cell.length_a   1.000
_cell.length_b   1.000
_cell.length_c   1.000
_cell.angle_alpha   90.00
_cell.angle_beta   90.00
_cell.angle_gamma   90.00
#
_symmetry.space_group_name_H-M   'P 1'
#
loop_
_entity.id
_entity.type
_entity.pdbx_description
1 polymer ?
#
loop_
_entity_poly.entity_id
_entity_poly.type
_entity_poly.pdbx_seq_one_letter_code
_entity_poly.pdbx_strand_id
1 'polypeptide(L)'
;MDAGLSEEELLIRAREERAAIVGRYHLGREVGAIIVPWEDPEFEIYHATDRYGFIHDTRLPQSRSKEEEKRLEVEVSRIQKWLKMIRAWDKYWGKEKFSKRIYKGIPDRFRGDVWARLLFLEQVKQEQRGKYE
;
A
#
# COMPACT_ATOMS: atom_id res chain seq x y z
N MET A 1 18.14 -0.65 38.57
CA MET A 1 17.20 -1.72 38.96
C MET A 1 15.83 -1.20 38.61
N ASP A 2 15.28 -1.71 37.52
CA ASP A 2 13.91 -1.40 37.09
C ASP A 2 12.98 -2.09 38.09
N ALA A 3 12.52 -1.35 39.09
CA ALA A 3 11.57 -1.87 40.05
C ALA A 3 10.22 -1.96 39.32
N GLY A 4 9.96 -3.12 38.71
CA GLY A 4 8.67 -3.40 38.09
C GLY A 4 7.55 -3.15 39.10
N LEU A 5 6.47 -2.51 38.64
CA LEU A 5 5.30 -2.22 39.45
C LEU A 5 4.76 -3.50 40.13
N SER A 6 4.24 -3.34 41.34
CA SER A 6 3.61 -4.45 42.07
C SER A 6 2.39 -4.97 41.31
N GLU A 7 2.05 -6.25 41.50
CA GLU A 7 0.89 -6.88 40.86
C GLU A 7 -0.42 -6.13 41.18
N GLU A 8 -0.55 -5.60 42.39
CA GLU A 8 -1.71 -4.80 42.81
C GLU A 8 -1.75 -3.44 42.10
N GLU A 9 -0.59 -2.77 41.95
CA GLU A 9 -0.50 -1.49 41.24
C GLU A 9 -0.83 -1.65 39.76
N LEU A 10 -0.38 -2.74 39.14
CA LEU A 10 -0.72 -3.10 37.77
C LEU A 10 -2.23 -3.35 37.63
N LEU A 11 -2.84 -4.03 38.61
CA LEU A 11 -4.27 -4.35 38.58
C LEU A 11 -5.15 -3.10 38.76
N ILE A 12 -4.74 -2.16 39.62
CA ILE A 12 -5.39 -0.86 39.79
C ILE A 12 -5.31 -0.05 38.50
N ARG A 13 -4.10 0.08 37.93
CA ARG A 13 -3.88 0.79 36.67
C ARG A 13 -4.68 0.18 35.52
N ALA A 14 -4.71 -1.15 35.41
CA ALA A 14 -5.51 -1.84 34.39
C ALA A 14 -7.01 -1.57 34.56
N ARG A 15 -7.50 -1.48 35.81
CA ARG A 15 -8.90 -1.15 36.10
C ARG A 15 -9.23 0.30 35.71
N GLU A 16 -8.34 1.25 36.02
CA GLU A 16 -8.49 2.65 35.65
C GLU A 16 -8.44 2.85 34.13
N GLU A 17 -7.47 2.24 33.45
CA GLU A 17 -7.36 2.26 31.99
C GLU A 17 -8.61 1.64 31.33
N ARG A 18 -9.10 0.51 31.84
CA ARG A 18 -10.34 -0.11 31.36
C ARG A 18 -11.54 0.81 31.57
N ALA A 19 -11.67 1.44 32.73
CA ALA A 19 -12.76 2.37 33.02
C ALA A 19 -12.71 3.59 32.08
N ALA A 20 -11.52 4.14 31.82
CA ALA A 20 -11.32 5.24 30.88
C ALA A 20 -11.67 4.84 29.44
N ILE A 21 -11.22 3.67 28.98
CA ILE A 21 -11.56 3.12 27.65
C ILE A 21 -13.09 2.98 27.52
N VAL A 22 -13.74 2.34 28.48
CA VAL A 22 -15.20 2.12 28.49
C VAL A 22 -15.94 3.46 28.50
N GLY A 23 -15.47 4.44 29.29
CA GLY A 23 -16.01 5.80 29.31
C GLY A 23 -15.94 6.49 27.93
N ARG A 24 -14.81 6.35 27.21
CA ARG A 24 -14.68 6.88 25.84
C ARG A 24 -15.70 6.27 24.89
N TYR A 25 -15.91 4.95 24.95
CA TYR A 25 -16.91 4.28 24.11
C TYR A 25 -18.35 4.69 24.45
N HIS A 26 -18.67 4.89 25.73
CA HIS A 26 -20.01 5.34 26.14
C HIS A 26 -20.31 6.77 25.68
N LEU A 27 -19.32 7.66 25.69
CA LEU A 27 -19.47 9.05 25.25
C LEU A 27 -19.52 9.20 23.71
N GLY A 28 -18.88 8.27 22.99
CA GLY A 28 -18.88 8.28 21.52
C GLY A 28 -18.23 9.53 20.93
N ARG A 29 -18.89 10.15 19.94
CA ARG A 29 -18.45 11.41 19.28
C ARG A 29 -19.21 12.65 19.79
N GLU A 30 -19.78 12.59 20.99
CA GLU A 30 -20.50 13.72 21.57
C GLU A 30 -19.56 14.86 22.00
N VAL A 31 -20.12 16.05 22.21
CA VAL A 31 -19.37 17.26 22.58
C VAL A 31 -18.62 17.01 23.90
N GLY A 32 -17.28 17.06 23.86
CA GLY A 32 -16.41 16.80 25.01
C GLY A 32 -15.63 15.47 24.94
N ALA A 33 -15.85 14.64 23.91
CA ALA A 33 -15.04 13.45 23.67
C ALA A 33 -13.60 13.82 23.28
N ILE A 34 -12.62 13.20 23.95
CA ILE A 34 -11.20 13.32 23.61
C ILE A 34 -10.89 12.20 22.61
N ILE A 35 -10.81 12.57 21.33
CA ILE A 35 -10.41 11.68 20.23
C ILE A 35 -9.02 12.12 19.80
N VAL A 36 -8.05 11.21 19.87
CA VAL A 36 -6.71 11.52 19.35
C VAL A 36 -6.75 11.56 17.83
N PRO A 37 -6.00 12.47 17.17
CA PRO A 37 -6.11 12.65 15.72
C PRO A 37 -5.94 11.36 14.91
N TRP A 38 -5.01 10.48 15.27
CA TRP A 38 -4.79 9.23 14.51
C TRP A 38 -5.84 8.14 14.75
N GLU A 39 -6.66 8.24 15.81
CA GLU A 39 -7.81 7.34 16.03
C GLU A 39 -9.02 7.76 15.19
N ASP A 40 -9.01 8.98 14.62
CA ASP A 40 -10.08 9.49 13.79
C ASP A 40 -9.89 9.09 12.31
N PRO A 41 -10.84 8.38 11.68
CA PRO A 41 -10.84 8.18 10.24
C PRO A 41 -10.85 9.47 9.41
N GLU A 42 -11.26 10.60 9.98
CA GLU A 42 -11.24 11.91 9.33
C GLU A 42 -9.86 12.57 9.33
N PHE A 43 -8.86 11.95 9.94
CA PHE A 43 -7.51 12.48 9.97
C PHE A 43 -6.92 12.65 8.56
N GLU A 44 -6.55 13.89 8.22
CA GLU A 44 -6.20 14.29 6.86
C GLU A 44 -5.02 13.51 6.26
N ILE A 45 -4.08 13.03 7.08
CA ILE A 45 -2.96 12.19 6.62
C ILE A 45 -3.46 10.92 5.91
N TYR A 46 -4.58 10.36 6.37
CA TYR A 46 -5.19 9.16 5.75
C TYR A 46 -5.85 9.46 4.40
N HIS A 47 -6.19 10.71 4.12
CA HIS A 47 -6.80 11.13 2.86
C HIS A 47 -5.80 11.79 1.90
N ALA A 48 -4.60 12.10 2.37
CA ALA A 48 -3.51 12.66 1.58
C ALA A 48 -2.59 11.60 0.95
N THR A 49 -2.73 10.32 1.33
CA THR A 49 -1.85 9.24 0.86
C THR A 49 -2.47 8.52 -0.34
N ASP A 50 -1.72 8.39 -1.44
CA ASP A 50 -2.20 7.70 -2.65
C ASP A 50 -2.05 6.18 -2.60
N ARG A 51 -2.52 5.50 -3.65
CA ARG A 51 -2.46 4.02 -3.76
C ARG A 51 -1.04 3.44 -3.74
N TYR A 52 -0.03 4.24 -4.08
CA TYR A 52 1.37 3.82 -4.12
C TYR A 52 2.11 4.22 -2.83
N GLY A 53 1.43 4.90 -1.90
CA GLY A 53 1.98 5.32 -0.62
C GLY A 53 2.66 6.68 -0.64
N PHE A 54 2.52 7.47 -1.73
CA PHE A 54 3.02 8.85 -1.73
C PHE A 54 2.03 9.76 -0.98
N ILE A 55 2.59 10.61 -0.12
CA ILE A 55 1.83 11.63 0.62
C ILE A 55 1.78 12.90 -0.22
N HIS A 56 0.58 13.46 -0.39
CA HIS A 56 0.33 14.69 -1.13
C HIS A 56 0.08 15.86 -0.17
N ASP A 57 0.37 17.08 -0.60
CA ASP A 57 0.14 18.30 0.22
C ASP A 57 -1.35 18.57 0.45
N THR A 58 -2.20 18.07 -0.46
CA THR A 58 -3.64 18.26 -0.45
C THR A 58 -4.37 16.93 -0.38
N ARG A 59 -5.54 16.94 0.26
CA ARG A 59 -6.47 15.81 0.29
C ARG A 59 -6.76 15.28 -1.12
N LEU A 60 -6.65 13.97 -1.28
CA LEU A 60 -6.97 13.31 -2.54
C LEU A 60 -8.49 13.26 -2.76
N PRO A 61 -8.94 13.26 -4.03
CA PRO A 61 -10.34 13.05 -4.36
C PRO A 61 -10.86 11.73 -3.77
N GLN A 62 -12.04 11.76 -3.14
CA GLN A 62 -12.68 10.57 -2.58
C GLN A 62 -13.13 9.57 -3.66
N SER A 63 -13.50 10.09 -4.83
CA SER A 63 -13.89 9.31 -5.99
C SER A 63 -12.89 9.52 -7.13
N ARG A 64 -12.79 8.51 -7.98
CA ARG A 64 -11.95 8.59 -9.18
C ARG A 64 -12.59 9.54 -10.18
N SER A 65 -11.73 10.27 -10.90
CA SER A 65 -12.19 11.03 -12.07
C SER A 65 -12.62 10.07 -13.19
N LYS A 66 -13.45 10.54 -14.12
CA LYS A 66 -13.85 9.74 -15.30
C LYS A 66 -12.64 9.31 -16.13
N GLU A 67 -11.61 10.14 -16.19
CA GLU A 67 -10.36 9.85 -16.86
C GLU A 67 -9.60 8.72 -16.15
N GLU A 68 -9.59 8.70 -14.82
CA GLU A 68 -8.99 7.63 -14.03
C GLU A 68 -9.69 6.29 -14.22
N GLU A 69 -11.02 6.29 -14.19
CA GLU A 69 -11.83 5.11 -14.45
C GLU A 69 -11.53 4.54 -15.84
N LYS A 70 -11.52 5.40 -16.87
CA LYS A 70 -11.18 5.01 -18.23
C LYS A 70 -9.76 4.44 -18.34
N ARG A 71 -8.78 5.03 -17.63
CA ARG A 71 -7.40 4.50 -17.58
C ARG A 71 -7.37 3.10 -16.97
N LEU A 72 -8.12 2.88 -15.89
CA LEU A 72 -8.21 1.58 -15.23
C LEU A 72 -8.92 0.53 -16.10
N GLU A 73 -9.99 0.88 -16.78
CA GLU A 73 -10.65 -0.03 -17.73
C GLU A 73 -9.70 -0.47 -18.85
N VAL A 74 -8.95 0.49 -19.41
CA VAL A 74 -7.92 0.20 -20.41
C VAL A 74 -6.85 -0.71 -19.82
N GLU A 75 -6.41 -0.48 -18.58
CA GLU A 75 -5.45 -1.34 -17.89
C GLU A 75 -5.98 -2.77 -17.70
N VAL A 76 -7.21 -2.92 -17.19
CA VAL A 76 -7.89 -4.19 -16.95
C VAL A 76 -8.03 -4.98 -18.26
N SER A 77 -8.42 -4.30 -19.35
CA SER A 77 -8.54 -4.93 -20.68
C SER A 77 -7.22 -5.51 -21.22
N ARG A 78 -6.08 -5.04 -20.69
CA ARG A 78 -4.73 -5.50 -21.09
C ARG A 78 -4.25 -6.69 -20.25
N ILE A 79 -4.81 -6.92 -19.06
CA ILE A 79 -4.35 -7.95 -18.12
C ILE A 79 -4.29 -9.33 -18.80
N GLN A 80 -5.36 -9.76 -19.47
CA GLN A 80 -5.42 -11.08 -20.08
C GLN A 80 -4.35 -11.30 -21.16
N LYS A 81 -4.07 -10.26 -21.96
CA LYS A 81 -3.04 -10.30 -23.00
C LYS A 81 -1.64 -10.38 -22.38
N TRP A 82 -1.40 -9.61 -21.32
CA TRP A 82 -0.15 -9.63 -20.58
C TRP A 82 0.09 -10.95 -19.87
N LEU A 83 -0.94 -11.53 -19.25
CA LEU A 83 -0.86 -12.85 -18.62
C LEU A 83 -0.38 -13.93 -19.62
N LYS A 84 -0.93 -13.91 -20.85
CA LYS A 84 -0.49 -14.81 -21.93
C LYS A 84 0.97 -14.55 -22.33
N MET A 85 1.38 -13.29 -22.39
CA MET A 85 2.75 -12.92 -22.76
C MET A 85 3.78 -13.32 -21.71
N ILE A 86 3.45 -13.13 -20.43
CA ILE A 86 4.33 -13.47 -19.30
C ILE A 86 4.51 -14.99 -19.18
N ARG A 87 3.42 -15.76 -19.34
CA ARG A 87 3.49 -17.24 -19.32
C ARG A 87 4.32 -17.84 -20.44
N ALA A 88 4.37 -17.18 -21.60
CA ALA A 88 5.15 -17.60 -22.75
C ALA A 88 6.23 -16.57 -23.08
N TRP A 89 6.96 -16.12 -22.06
CA TRP A 89 7.93 -15.02 -22.15
C TRP A 89 8.91 -15.18 -23.31
N ASP A 90 9.61 -16.32 -23.38
CA ASP A 90 10.66 -16.57 -24.39
C ASP A 90 10.12 -16.56 -25.82
N LYS A 91 8.84 -16.93 -25.99
CA LYS A 91 8.16 -16.85 -27.29
C LYS A 91 7.96 -15.41 -27.75
N TYR A 92 7.80 -14.46 -26.85
CA TYR A 92 7.51 -13.05 -27.17
C TYR A 92 8.73 -12.14 -27.04
N TRP A 93 9.72 -12.53 -26.23
CA TRP A 93 10.97 -11.82 -26.04
C TRP A 93 11.66 -11.54 -27.38
N GLY A 94 12.25 -10.34 -27.51
CA GLY A 94 12.92 -9.89 -28.74
C GLY A 94 12.01 -9.59 -29.93
N LYS A 95 10.69 -9.85 -29.85
CA LYS A 95 9.76 -9.56 -30.96
C LYS A 95 9.21 -8.15 -30.87
N GLU A 96 9.09 -7.50 -32.01
CA GLU A 96 8.54 -6.13 -32.14
C GLU A 96 7.14 -6.00 -31.49
N LYS A 97 6.31 -7.06 -31.59
CA LYS A 97 4.99 -7.12 -30.96
C LYS A 97 5.05 -6.95 -29.44
N PHE A 98 6.08 -7.49 -28.79
CA PHE A 98 6.27 -7.39 -27.36
C PHE A 98 6.70 -5.97 -26.97
N SER A 99 7.68 -5.39 -27.68
CA SER A 99 8.09 -3.99 -27.50
C SER A 99 6.92 -3.02 -27.67
N LYS A 100 6.10 -3.17 -28.71
CA LYS A 100 4.87 -2.37 -28.92
C LYS A 100 3.87 -2.49 -27.75
N ARG A 101 3.85 -3.61 -27.03
CA ARG A 101 2.99 -3.78 -25.85
C ARG A 101 3.57 -3.12 -24.62
N ILE A 102 4.88 -3.16 -24.43
CA ILE A 102 5.59 -2.41 -23.38
C ILE A 102 5.31 -0.91 -23.55
N TYR A 103 5.50 -0.36 -24.76
CA TYR A 103 5.22 1.06 -25.02
C TYR A 103 3.77 1.48 -24.79
N LYS A 104 2.81 0.58 -25.05
CA LYS A 104 1.40 0.85 -24.71
C LYS A 104 1.18 0.95 -23.21
N GLY A 105 1.99 0.24 -22.42
CA GLY A 105 1.95 0.22 -20.97
C GLY A 105 1.77 -1.18 -20.41
N ILE A 106 2.55 -1.47 -19.38
CA ILE A 106 2.49 -2.69 -18.58
C ILE A 106 1.43 -2.46 -17.47
N PRO A 107 0.43 -3.35 -17.32
CA PRO A 107 -0.52 -3.32 -16.21
C PRO A 107 0.22 -3.34 -14.88
N ASP A 108 -0.29 -2.60 -13.90
CA ASP A 108 0.37 -2.39 -12.62
C ASP A 108 0.73 -3.70 -11.92
N ARG A 109 -0.22 -4.65 -11.94
CA ARG A 109 -0.07 -6.01 -11.38
C ARG A 109 1.12 -6.80 -11.93
N PHE A 110 1.64 -6.43 -13.11
CA PHE A 110 2.75 -7.13 -13.75
C PHE A 110 4.03 -6.31 -13.82
N ARG A 111 4.04 -5.04 -13.35
CA ARG A 111 5.22 -4.18 -13.45
C ARG A 111 6.43 -4.75 -12.73
N GLY A 112 6.25 -5.23 -11.49
CA GLY A 112 7.33 -5.85 -10.71
C GLY A 112 8.02 -6.98 -11.48
N ASP A 113 7.25 -7.98 -11.90
CA ASP A 113 7.77 -9.14 -12.64
C ASP A 113 8.37 -8.78 -13.99
N VAL A 114 7.69 -7.94 -14.77
CA VAL A 114 8.12 -7.61 -16.13
C VAL A 114 9.35 -6.72 -16.12
N TRP A 115 9.41 -5.71 -15.24
CA TRP A 115 10.60 -4.87 -15.08
C TRP A 115 11.78 -5.68 -14.55
N ALA A 116 11.57 -6.60 -13.61
CA ALA A 116 12.63 -7.47 -13.12
C ALA A 116 13.26 -8.31 -14.24
N ARG A 117 12.45 -8.86 -15.15
CA ARG A 117 12.92 -9.61 -16.32
C ARG A 117 13.60 -8.71 -17.36
N LEU A 118 13.04 -7.54 -17.65
CA LEU A 118 13.60 -6.58 -18.62
C LEU A 118 15.00 -6.09 -18.20
N LEU A 119 15.20 -5.90 -16.90
CA LEU A 119 16.44 -5.41 -16.31
C LEU A 119 17.39 -6.55 -15.88
N PHE A 120 17.05 -7.81 -16.21
CA PHE A 120 17.84 -8.98 -15.85
C PHE A 120 18.22 -9.03 -14.36
N LEU A 121 17.31 -8.62 -13.47
CA LEU A 121 17.62 -8.46 -12.05
C LEU A 121 18.12 -9.74 -11.39
N GLU A 122 17.63 -10.91 -11.84
CA GLU A 122 18.09 -12.20 -11.30
C GLU A 122 19.57 -12.45 -11.60
N GLN A 123 19.99 -12.16 -12.84
CA GLN A 123 21.40 -12.25 -13.22
C GLN A 123 22.25 -11.25 -12.43
N VAL A 124 21.82 -9.99 -12.36
CA VAL A 124 22.54 -8.94 -11.62
C VAL A 124 22.67 -9.29 -10.14
N LYS A 125 21.62 -9.85 -9.52
CA LYS A 125 21.65 -10.30 -8.12
C LYS A 125 22.66 -11.43 -7.89
N GLN A 126 22.74 -12.37 -8.82
CA GLN A 126 23.70 -13.48 -8.75
C GLN A 126 25.14 -12.97 -8.93
N GLU A 127 25.37 -12.09 -9.90
CA GLU A 127 26.68 -11.49 -10.16
C GLU A 127 27.19 -10.58 -9.03
N GLN A 128 26.28 -9.92 -8.30
CA GLN A 128 26.61 -8.96 -7.24
C GLN A 128 26.29 -9.51 -5.84
N ARG A 129 26.25 -10.83 -5.67
CA ARG A 129 25.95 -11.47 -4.38
C ARG A 129 26.97 -11.04 -3.31
N GLY A 130 26.48 -10.62 -2.14
CA GLY A 130 27.31 -10.17 -1.01
C GLY A 130 27.83 -8.74 -1.10
N LYS A 131 27.47 -7.97 -2.14
CA LYS A 131 27.95 -6.58 -2.31
C LYS A 131 27.28 -5.57 -1.37
N TYR A 132 26.05 -5.85 -0.94
CA TYR A 132 25.23 -4.98 -0.10
C TYR A 132 24.78 -5.65 1.20
N GLU A 133 25.49 -6.71 1.61
CA GLU A 133 25.38 -7.29 2.95
C GLU A 133 26.13 -6.43 3.97
#